data_AF-A0A7Y2K4D5-F1
#
_entry.id   AF-A0A7Y2K4D5-F1
#
_cell.length_a   1.000
_cell.length_b   1.000
_cell.length_c   1.000
_cell.angle_alpha   90.00
_cell.angle_beta   90.00
_cell.angle_gamma   90.00
#
_symmetry.space_group_name_H-M   'P 1'
#
loop_
_entity.id
_entity.type
_entity.pdbx_description
1 polymer ?
#
loop_
_entity_poly.entity_id
_entity_poly.type
_entity_poly.pdbx_seq_one_letter_code
_entity_poly.pdbx_strand_id
1 'polypeptide(L)'
;MNKNVNAVYLLADHPFLNTKHTPPFGKLNLNDSIFLYSQLFINNINNLSGLQNKAKIICCMDNKDKDFIPKNFIADEVNLYFINTKNIFKQFDDMNTKFFRHHVNNVLVHLNTFGISLSKFVKMLDLLSIEDEAIVVGKTNKDKV
;
A
#
# COMPACT_ATOMS: atom_id res chain seq x y z
N MET A 1 24.39 -10.45 6.87
CA MET A 1 22.98 -10.00 6.98
C MET A 1 22.19 -10.65 5.86
N ASN A 2 21.15 -11.43 6.19
CA ASN A 2 20.32 -12.10 5.19
C ASN A 2 19.69 -11.05 4.27
N LYS A 3 20.16 -11.00 3.01
CA LYS A 3 19.71 -10.05 1.98
C LYS A 3 18.32 -10.38 1.41
N ASN A 4 17.69 -11.51 1.75
CA ASN A 4 16.46 -11.99 1.11
C ASN A 4 15.18 -11.55 1.83
N VAL A 5 14.97 -10.25 2.04
CA VAL A 5 13.67 -9.78 2.55
C VAL A 5 12.94 -9.07 1.43
N ASN A 6 11.94 -9.73 0.84
CA ASN A 6 11.00 -9.08 -0.05
C ASN A 6 10.16 -8.08 0.76
N ALA A 7 9.71 -7.00 0.14
CA ALA A 7 8.79 -6.06 0.77
C ALA A 7 7.60 -5.75 -0.14
N VAL A 8 6.41 -5.70 0.45
CA VAL A 8 5.20 -5.22 -0.19
C VAL A 8 4.74 -3.95 0.53
N TYR A 9 4.70 -2.85 -0.21
CA TYR A 9 4.27 -1.54 0.28
C TYR A 9 2.85 -1.26 -0.18
N LEU A 10 1.92 -1.13 0.76
CA LEU A 10 0.57 -0.66 0.50
C LEU A 10 0.53 0.86 0.62
N LEU A 11 0.35 1.57 -0.49
CA LEU A 11 0.44 3.02 -0.59
C LEU A 11 -0.94 3.66 -0.62
N ALA A 12 -1.26 4.44 0.41
CA ALA A 12 -2.42 5.32 0.37
C ALA A 12 -2.22 6.43 -0.65
N ASP A 13 -3.25 6.69 -1.47
CA ASP A 13 -3.23 7.78 -2.45
C ASP A 13 -3.68 9.12 -1.84
N HIS A 14 -4.41 9.05 -0.73
CA HIS A 14 -4.99 10.16 0.00
C HIS A 14 -5.39 9.69 1.40
N PRO A 15 -5.69 10.61 2.34
CA PRO A 15 -6.33 10.26 3.60
C PRO A 15 -7.63 9.50 3.34
N PHE A 16 -7.93 8.48 4.14
CA PHE A 16 -9.17 7.71 4.01
C PHE A 16 -9.87 7.38 5.32
N LEU A 17 -9.28 7.74 6.47
CA LEU A 17 -9.90 7.61 7.79
C LEU A 17 -10.31 8.98 8.36
N ASN A 18 -9.61 10.04 7.98
CA ASN A 18 -9.91 11.41 8.39
C ASN A 18 -11.00 12.03 7.52
N THR A 19 -12.20 12.18 8.06
CA THR A 19 -13.36 12.78 7.38
C THR A 19 -13.12 14.19 6.85
N LYS A 20 -12.23 14.98 7.46
CA LYS A 20 -11.94 16.35 7.00
C LYS A 20 -11.08 16.40 5.75
N HIS A 21 -10.38 15.32 5.43
CA HIS A 21 -9.38 15.30 4.36
C HIS A 21 -9.55 14.18 3.34
N THR A 22 -10.45 13.23 3.61
CA THR A 22 -10.79 12.18 2.67
C THR A 22 -11.53 12.76 1.47
N PRO A 23 -11.09 12.52 0.24
CA PRO A 23 -11.83 12.92 -0.96
C PRO A 23 -13.04 12.01 -1.17
N PRO A 24 -14.12 12.50 -1.81
CA PRO A 24 -15.21 11.62 -2.26
C PRO A 24 -14.76 10.75 -3.44
N PHE A 25 -15.25 9.51 -3.50
CA PHE A 25 -15.03 8.60 -4.62
C PHE A 25 -16.16 8.76 -5.65
N GLY A 26 -15.85 9.40 -6.79
CA GLY A 26 -16.82 9.58 -7.87
C GLY A 26 -18.06 10.36 -7.40
N LYS A 27 -19.23 9.71 -7.42
CA LYS A 27 -20.51 10.29 -6.97
C LYS A 27 -20.93 9.86 -5.55
N LEU A 28 -20.09 9.08 -4.86
CA LEU A 28 -20.38 8.65 -3.49
C LEU A 28 -20.32 9.84 -2.53
N ASN A 29 -21.14 9.79 -1.48
CA ASN A 29 -20.98 10.72 -0.37
C ASN A 29 -19.70 10.39 0.41
N LEU A 30 -19.31 11.30 1.31
CA LEU A 30 -18.06 11.17 2.06
C LEU A 30 -18.00 9.90 2.92
N ASN A 31 -19.09 9.54 3.60
CA ASN A 31 -19.12 8.37 4.47
C ASN A 31 -18.99 7.06 3.68
N ASP A 32 -19.70 6.96 2.56
CA ASP A 32 -19.63 5.81 1.65
C ASP A 32 -18.24 5.70 1.01
N SER A 33 -17.61 6.84 0.72
CA SER A 33 -16.24 6.89 0.20
C SER A 33 -15.23 6.37 1.23
N ILE A 34 -15.31 6.86 2.47
CA ILE A 34 -14.47 6.38 3.60
C ILE A 34 -14.66 4.88 3.81
N PHE A 35 -15.91 4.41 3.78
CA PHE A 35 -16.21 2.99 3.91
C PHE A 35 -15.56 2.18 2.79
N LEU A 36 -15.74 2.60 1.53
CA LEU A 36 -15.14 1.96 0.37
C LEU A 36 -13.61 1.87 0.48
N TYR A 37 -12.94 2.99 0.75
CA TYR A 37 -11.49 3.03 0.87
C TYR A 37 -10.98 2.14 2.02
N SER A 38 -11.69 2.14 3.14
CA SER A 38 -11.38 1.28 4.28
C SER A 38 -11.54 -0.21 3.92
N GLN A 39 -12.57 -0.58 3.16
CA GLN A 39 -12.75 -1.95 2.66
C GLN A 39 -11.66 -2.34 1.66
N LEU A 40 -11.26 -1.44 0.76
CA LEU A 40 -10.16 -1.68 -0.17
C LEU A 40 -8.84 -1.90 0.57
N PHE A 41 -8.56 -1.09 1.60
CA PHE A 41 -7.41 -1.27 2.47
C PHE A 41 -7.43 -2.65 3.15
N ILE A 42 -8.50 -2.98 3.86
CA ILE A 42 -8.64 -4.26 4.58
C ILE A 42 -8.54 -5.45 3.62
N ASN A 43 -9.14 -5.36 2.44
CA ASN A 43 -9.06 -6.42 1.43
C ASN A 43 -7.60 -6.66 0.99
N ASN A 44 -6.84 -5.59 0.72
CA ASN A 44 -5.43 -5.72 0.37
C ASN A 44 -4.60 -6.33 1.51
N ILE A 45 -4.81 -5.90 2.76
CA ILE A 45 -4.17 -6.50 3.93
C ILE A 45 -4.47 -8.00 4.04
N ASN A 46 -5.74 -8.36 3.93
CA ASN A 46 -6.18 -9.76 4.03
C ASN A 46 -5.57 -10.62 2.93
N ASN A 47 -5.52 -10.11 1.69
CA ASN A 47 -4.89 -10.83 0.57
C ASN A 47 -3.39 -11.02 0.76
N LEU A 48 -2.72 -10.14 1.49
CA LEU A 48 -1.29 -10.19 1.78
C LEU A 48 -0.95 -10.98 3.05
N SER A 49 -1.91 -11.27 3.93
CA SER A 49 -1.67 -12.01 5.19
C SER A 49 -0.93 -13.34 4.97
N GLY A 50 -1.22 -14.05 3.87
CA GLY A 50 -0.51 -15.28 3.50
C GLY A 50 0.95 -15.12 3.04
N LEU A 51 1.46 -13.88 2.92
CA LEU A 51 2.84 -13.58 2.52
C LEU A 51 3.75 -13.17 3.68
N GLN A 52 3.27 -13.08 4.92
CA GLN A 52 4.06 -12.58 6.05
C GLN A 52 5.41 -13.33 6.23
N ASN A 53 5.46 -14.62 5.89
CA ASN A 53 6.68 -15.44 5.94
C ASN A 53 7.62 -15.26 4.72
N LYS A 54 7.13 -14.65 3.65
CA LYS A 54 7.84 -14.47 2.36
C LYS A 54 8.21 -13.02 2.07
N ALA A 55 7.47 -12.07 2.64
CA ALA A 55 7.66 -10.65 2.42
C ALA A 55 7.23 -9.85 3.65
N LYS A 56 7.95 -8.76 3.91
CA LYS A 56 7.56 -7.75 4.89
C LYS A 56 6.41 -6.94 4.32
N ILE A 57 5.31 -6.84 5.07
CA ILE A 57 4.17 -6.00 4.69
C ILE A 57 4.32 -4.65 5.40
N ILE A 58 4.29 -3.59 4.60
CA ILE A 58 4.46 -2.21 5.06
C ILE A 58 3.27 -1.39 4.56
N CYS A 59 2.51 -0.81 5.47
CA CYS A 59 1.40 0.09 5.16
C CYS A 59 1.86 1.53 5.23
N CYS A 60 1.75 2.25 4.11
CA CYS A 60 2.06 3.66 4.01
C CYS A 60 0.75 4.45 3.99
N MET A 61 0.35 4.97 5.15
CA MET A 61 -0.88 5.75 5.34
C MET A 61 -0.60 7.24 5.30
N ASP A 62 -1.59 8.06 4.95
CA ASP A 62 -1.40 9.50 4.98
C ASP A 62 -1.24 10.01 6.43
N ASN A 63 -0.36 10.99 6.63
CA ASN A 63 -0.06 11.57 7.93
C ASN A 63 -1.29 12.23 8.57
N LYS A 64 -2.28 12.64 7.78
CA LYS A 64 -3.55 13.16 8.25
C LYS A 64 -4.47 12.11 8.85
N ASP A 65 -4.24 10.82 8.59
CA ASP A 65 -5.01 9.72 9.19
C ASP A 65 -4.44 9.27 10.53
N LYS A 66 -3.25 9.75 10.93
CA LYS A 66 -2.52 9.26 12.12
C LYS A 66 -3.34 9.19 13.40
N ASP A 67 -4.14 10.23 13.66
CA ASP A 67 -4.97 10.32 14.87
C ASP A 67 -6.38 9.72 14.68
N PHE A 68 -6.66 9.15 13.50
CA PHE A 68 -7.97 8.63 13.09
C PHE A 68 -7.95 7.12 12.88
N ILE A 69 -6.83 6.44 13.15
CA ILE A 69 -6.73 4.97 13.06
C ILE A 69 -7.51 4.32 14.21
N PRO A 70 -8.56 3.53 13.94
CA PRO A 70 -9.26 2.80 14.98
C PRO A 70 -8.34 1.81 15.69
N LYS A 71 -8.62 1.51 16.96
CA LYS A 71 -7.93 0.43 17.69
C LYS A 71 -8.10 -0.89 16.93
N ASN A 72 -7.02 -1.66 16.82
CA ASN A 72 -6.98 -2.95 16.12
C ASN A 72 -7.35 -2.90 14.63
N PHE A 73 -7.33 -1.71 14.01
CA PHE A 73 -7.59 -1.58 12.57
C PHE A 73 -6.48 -2.21 11.71
N ILE A 74 -5.26 -2.22 12.25
CA ILE A 74 -4.08 -2.81 11.64
C ILE A 74 -3.53 -3.82 12.64
N ALA A 75 -3.21 -5.03 12.17
CA ALA A 75 -2.62 -6.07 13.01
C ALA A 75 -1.19 -5.70 13.42
N ASP A 76 -0.78 -6.10 14.62
CA ASP A 76 0.50 -5.69 15.23
C ASP A 76 1.73 -6.12 14.40
N GLU A 77 1.61 -7.20 13.64
CA GLU A 77 2.66 -7.68 12.74
C GLU A 77 2.88 -6.83 11.48
N VAL A 78 1.97 -5.89 11.19
CA VAL A 78 2.04 -5.02 10.01
C VAL A 78 2.79 -3.73 10.35
N ASN A 79 3.83 -3.42 9.57
CA ASN A 79 4.59 -2.19 9.79
C ASN A 79 3.82 -1.00 9.24
N LEU A 80 3.53 -0.03 10.10
CA LEU A 80 2.86 1.20 9.71
C LEU A 80 3.87 2.32 9.50
N TYR A 81 3.70 3.05 8.40
CA TYR A 81 4.48 4.22 8.05
C TYR A 81 3.56 5.36 7.61
N PHE A 82 3.85 6.58 8.05
CA PHE A 82 3.07 7.75 7.70
C PHE A 82 3.76 8.57 6.62
N ILE A 83 3.00 8.85 5.55
CA ILE A 83 3.44 9.54 4.35
C ILE A 83 2.60 10.81 4.14
N ASN A 84 3.12 11.77 3.40
CA ASN A 84 2.37 12.95 2.92
C ASN A 84 2.02 12.76 1.44
N THR A 85 0.83 12.23 1.18
CA THR A 85 0.36 11.85 -0.16
C THR A 85 0.32 13.00 -1.16
N LYS A 86 0.31 14.27 -0.69
CA LYS A 86 0.36 15.45 -1.57
C LYS A 86 1.72 15.67 -2.24
N ASN A 87 2.80 15.08 -1.72
CA ASN A 87 4.14 15.20 -2.29
C ASN A 87 4.82 13.83 -2.39
N ILE A 88 4.26 13.01 -3.26
CA ILE A 88 4.68 11.61 -3.41
C ILE A 88 6.11 11.47 -3.95
N PHE A 89 6.58 12.41 -4.78
CA PHE A 89 7.96 12.39 -5.32
C PHE A 89 9.01 12.57 -4.23
N LYS A 90 8.83 13.58 -3.37
CA LYS A 90 9.72 13.77 -2.21
C LYS A 90 9.68 12.56 -1.27
N GLN A 91 8.51 11.92 -1.16
CA GLN A 91 8.34 10.69 -0.40
C GLN A 91 9.10 9.52 -0.98
N PHE A 92 9.05 9.33 -2.30
CA PHE A 92 9.75 8.23 -2.93
C PHE A 92 11.26 8.39 -2.78
N ASP A 93 11.80 9.62 -2.80
CA ASP A 93 13.20 9.88 -2.46
C ASP A 93 13.52 9.54 -1.00
N ASP A 94 12.66 9.96 -0.06
CA ASP A 94 12.79 9.62 1.37
C ASP A 94 12.65 8.10 1.61
N MET A 95 11.78 7.42 0.85
CA MET A 95 11.55 5.98 0.93
C MET A 95 12.66 5.17 0.29
N ASN A 96 13.25 5.67 -0.80
CA ASN A 96 14.36 5.03 -1.49
C ASN A 96 15.59 4.94 -0.59
N THR A 97 15.93 6.05 0.08
CA THR A 97 17.08 6.11 0.97
C THR A 97 16.89 5.33 2.27
N LYS A 98 15.67 5.31 2.83
CA LYS A 98 15.40 4.69 4.14
C LYS A 98 14.88 3.25 4.09
N PHE A 99 14.26 2.81 2.99
CA PHE A 99 13.45 1.58 2.98
C PHE A 99 13.70 0.66 1.76
N PHE A 100 13.67 1.19 0.53
CA PHE A 100 13.79 0.32 -0.66
C PHE A 100 15.17 -0.35 -0.77
N ARG A 101 16.25 0.38 -0.47
CA ARG A 101 17.62 -0.16 -0.50
C ARG A 101 17.89 -1.32 0.46
N HIS A 102 16.98 -1.58 1.40
CA HIS A 102 17.15 -2.61 2.44
C HIS A 102 16.49 -3.94 2.04
N HIS A 103 15.78 -3.98 0.92
CA HIS A 103 15.02 -5.13 0.44
C HIS A 103 15.40 -5.43 -1.01
N VAL A 104 15.59 -6.71 -1.34
CA VAL A 104 16.02 -7.12 -2.69
C VAL A 104 14.91 -6.95 -3.71
N ASN A 105 13.67 -7.30 -3.35
CA ASN A 105 12.50 -7.14 -4.21
C ASN A 105 11.47 -6.25 -3.53
N ASN A 106 11.00 -5.22 -4.24
CA ASN A 106 10.03 -4.27 -3.73
C ASN A 106 8.77 -4.28 -4.62
N VAL A 107 7.61 -4.55 -4.03
CA VAL A 107 6.31 -4.44 -4.71
C VAL A 107 5.55 -3.28 -4.10
N LEU A 108 5.18 -2.31 -4.94
CA LEU A 108 4.40 -1.15 -4.52
C LEU A 108 2.96 -1.36 -5.00
N VAL A 109 1.99 -1.23 -4.11
CA VAL A 109 0.57 -1.46 -4.39
C VAL A 109 -0.21 -0.25 -3.93
N HIS A 110 -0.90 0.41 -4.85
CA HIS A 110 -1.83 1.49 -4.49
C HIS A 110 -3.06 0.90 -3.79
N LEU A 111 -3.53 1.53 -2.70
CA LEU A 111 -4.69 1.06 -1.92
C LEU A 111 -5.97 0.96 -2.75
N ASN A 112 -6.09 1.82 -3.77
CA ASN A 112 -7.24 1.82 -4.67
C ASN A 112 -7.24 0.65 -5.67
N THR A 113 -6.34 -0.32 -5.52
CA THR A 113 -6.30 -1.53 -6.35
C THR A 113 -7.20 -2.62 -5.79
N PHE A 114 -7.94 -3.28 -6.67
CA PHE A 114 -8.80 -4.43 -6.36
C PHE A 114 -8.40 -5.66 -7.19
N GLY A 115 -8.75 -6.86 -6.70
CA GLY A 115 -8.65 -8.09 -7.51
C GLY A 115 -7.24 -8.67 -7.68
N ILE A 116 -6.31 -8.33 -6.79
CA ILE A 116 -5.00 -8.99 -6.72
C ILE A 116 -5.08 -10.14 -5.71
N SER A 117 -5.02 -11.37 -6.21
CA SER A 117 -4.94 -12.56 -5.36
C SER A 117 -3.53 -12.74 -4.82
N LEU A 118 -3.43 -13.45 -3.68
CA LEU A 118 -2.16 -13.93 -3.11
C LEU A 118 -1.25 -14.58 -4.17
N SER A 119 -1.80 -15.43 -5.04
CA SER A 119 -1.06 -16.11 -6.09
C SER A 119 -0.44 -15.17 -7.12
N LYS A 120 -1.05 -14.00 -7.38
CA LYS A 120 -0.48 -12.98 -8.26
C LYS A 120 0.72 -12.29 -7.59
N PHE A 121 0.62 -11.99 -6.30
CA PHE A 121 1.75 -11.43 -5.55
C PHE A 121 2.95 -12.38 -5.50
N VAL A 122 2.72 -13.68 -5.27
CA VAL A 122 3.80 -14.68 -5.32
C VAL A 122 4.49 -14.66 -6.69
N LYS A 123 3.71 -14.72 -7.78
CA LYS A 123 4.27 -14.65 -9.15
C LYS A 123 5.06 -13.37 -9.41
N MET A 124 4.61 -12.22 -8.90
CA MET A 124 5.34 -10.95 -9.03
C MET A 124 6.69 -11.01 -8.31
N LEU A 125 6.73 -11.55 -7.09
CA LEU A 125 7.97 -11.72 -6.33
C LEU A 125 8.94 -12.72 -7.00
N ASP A 126 8.40 -13.79 -7.58
CA ASP A 126 9.19 -14.78 -8.33
C ASP A 126 9.80 -14.13 -9.59
N LEU A 127 9.06 -13.30 -10.31
CA LEU A 127 9.56 -12.56 -11.48
C LEU A 127 10.65 -11.54 -11.12
N LEU A 128 10.46 -10.78 -10.04
CA LEU A 128 11.47 -9.84 -9.54
C LEU A 128 12.79 -10.54 -9.17
N SER A 129 12.70 -11.77 -8.70
CA SER A 129 13.91 -12.56 -8.39
C SER A 129 14.74 -12.92 -9.64
N ILE A 130 14.22 -12.69 -10.85
CA ILE A 130 14.85 -13.07 -12.13
C ILE A 130 15.24 -11.83 -12.96
N GLU A 131 14.37 -10.81 -13.05
CA GLU A 131 14.52 -9.77 -14.10
C GLU A 131 14.53 -8.30 -13.63
N ASP A 132 14.08 -7.94 -12.41
CA ASP A 132 13.96 -6.53 -11.95
C ASP A 132 13.98 -6.36 -10.41
N GLU A 133 14.39 -5.19 -9.88
CA GLU A 133 14.41 -4.92 -8.41
C GLU A 133 13.07 -4.41 -7.83
N ALA A 134 12.16 -3.86 -8.66
CA ALA A 134 10.88 -3.32 -8.20
C ALA A 134 9.75 -3.33 -9.23
N ILE A 135 8.51 -3.58 -8.77
CA ILE A 135 7.26 -3.51 -9.57
C ILE A 135 6.25 -2.58 -8.89
N VAL A 136 5.58 -1.73 -9.68
CA VAL A 136 4.46 -0.87 -9.22
C VAL A 136 3.14 -1.42 -9.76
N VAL A 137 2.18 -1.65 -8.85
CA VAL A 137 0.85 -2.15 -9.14
C VAL A 137 -0.19 -1.08 -8.79
N GLY A 138 -0.91 -0.63 -9.81
CA GLY A 138 -1.92 0.41 -9.68
C GLY A 138 -1.55 1.63 -10.50
N LYS A 139 -2.00 1.63 -11.75
CA LYS A 139 -2.16 2.86 -12.53
C LYS A 139 -3.31 2.63 -13.50
N THR A 140 -4.48 3.16 -13.19
CA THR A 140 -5.53 3.29 -14.20
C THR A 140 -5.02 4.30 -15.24
N ASN A 141 -4.87 3.87 -16.49
CA ASN A 141 -4.68 4.80 -17.59
C ASN A 141 -5.90 5.73 -17.62
N LYS A 142 -5.66 7.04 -17.68
CA LYS A 142 -6.72 8.07 -17.72
C LYS A 142 -7.64 7.99 -18.94
N ASP A 143 -7.43 7.03 -19.83
CA ASP A 143 -8.12 6.90 -21.12
C ASP A 143 -8.89 5.58 -21.26
N LYS A 144 -9.73 5.20 -20.29
CA LYS A 144 -10.82 4.25 -20.57
C LYS A 144 -12.14 4.70 -19.95
N VAL A 145 -13.03 5.02 -20.90
CA VAL A 145 -14.45 5.41 -20.85
C VAL A 145 -15.24 4.71 -19.75
#